data_AF-A0A8C9P2H5-F1
#
_entry.id   AF-A0A8C9P2H5-F1
#
_cell.length_a   1.000
_cell.length_b   1.000
_cell.length_c   1.000
_cell.angle_alpha   90.00
_cell.angle_beta   90.00
_cell.angle_gamma   90.00
#
_symmetry.space_group_name_H-M   'P 1'
#
loop_
_entity.id
_entity.type
_entity.pdbx_description
1 polymer ?
#
loop_
_entity_poly.entity_id
_entity_poly.type
_entity_poly.pdbx_seq_one_letter_code
_entity_poly.pdbx_strand_id
1 'polypeptide(L)'
;MADCYTDLEKAVVVLVENFYKYVSKHSLVKNKISKSSFRKMLQKELNHMLTDTGNRKAADKLIQNLDANHDGRISFDEYWTLIGGITGPIANLIRQQEQQSSGEEREREREREREREFLIFIF
;
A
#
# COMPACT_ATOMS: atom_id res chain seq x y z
N MET A 1 -12.89 15.76 18.10
CA MET A 1 -13.58 15.72 16.79
C MET A 1 -13.37 14.37 16.07
N ALA A 2 -12.72 13.36 16.66
CA ALA A 2 -12.40 12.09 15.99
C ALA A 2 -13.24 10.89 16.44
N ASP A 3 -14.17 11.06 17.39
CA ASP A 3 -14.80 9.93 18.09
C ASP A 3 -16.10 9.42 17.43
N CYS A 4 -16.51 9.95 16.26
CA CYS A 4 -17.73 9.56 15.56
C CYS A 4 -17.54 9.11 14.09
N TYR A 5 -16.31 8.93 13.62
CA TYR A 5 -16.06 8.46 12.25
C TYR A 5 -16.07 6.94 12.13
N THR A 6 -16.69 6.45 11.05
CA THR A 6 -16.54 5.09 10.55
C THR A 6 -15.09 4.84 10.13
N ASP A 7 -14.69 3.57 10.04
CA ASP A 7 -13.30 3.23 9.70
C ASP A 7 -12.91 3.70 8.29
N LEU A 8 -13.88 3.74 7.36
CA LEU A 8 -13.66 4.30 6.03
C LEU A 8 -13.45 5.82 6.09
N GLU A 9 -14.24 6.55 6.87
CA GLU A 9 -14.06 8.00 7.04
C GLU A 9 -12.70 8.30 7.70
N LYS A 10 -12.29 7.52 8.70
CA LYS A 10 -10.95 7.62 9.29
C LYS A 10 -9.86 7.40 8.23
N ALA A 11 -9.99 6.40 7.38
CA ALA A 11 -9.03 6.14 6.31
C ALA A 11 -8.94 7.30 5.32
N VAL A 12 -10.08 7.89 4.93
CA VAL A 12 -10.12 9.09 4.06
C VAL A 12 -9.44 10.28 4.74
N VAL A 13 -9.74 10.53 6.01
CA VAL A 13 -9.09 11.60 6.79
C VAL A 13 -7.57 11.39 6.83
N VAL A 14 -7.12 10.17 7.09
CA VAL A 14 -5.68 9.82 7.09
C VAL A 14 -5.03 10.10 5.74
N LEU A 15 -5.70 9.77 4.63
CA LEU A 15 -5.19 10.05 3.28
C LEU A 15 -5.02 11.56 3.04
N VAL A 16 -6.03 12.35 3.43
CA VAL A 16 -6.01 13.81 3.28
C VAL A 16 -4.95 14.44 4.18
N GLU A 17 -4.89 14.06 5.45
CA GLU A 17 -3.89 14.54 6.40
C GLU A 17 -2.48 14.21 5.94
N ASN A 18 -2.27 13.00 5.42
CA ASN A 18 -0.99 12.58 4.89
C ASN A 18 -0.58 13.45 3.69
N PHE A 19 -1.49 13.78 2.77
CA PHE A 19 -1.19 14.71 1.69
C PHE A 19 -0.70 16.07 2.23
N TYR A 20 -1.48 16.70 3.11
CA TYR A 20 -1.15 18.03 3.64
C TYR A 20 0.09 18.05 4.55
N LYS A 21 0.43 16.92 5.18
CA LYS A 21 1.68 16.74 5.94
C LYS A 21 2.93 16.95 5.07
N TYR A 22 2.89 16.57 3.79
CA TYR A 22 4.02 16.69 2.87
C TYR A 22 3.92 17.89 1.92
N VAL A 23 2.79 18.61 1.90
CA VAL A 23 2.71 19.94 1.29
C VAL A 23 3.63 20.88 2.08
N SER A 24 4.60 21.49 1.40
CA SER A 24 5.57 22.36 2.06
C SER A 24 4.88 23.62 2.59
N LYS A 25 5.02 23.90 3.89
CA LYS A 25 4.49 25.12 4.53
C LYS A 25 5.05 26.41 3.91
N HIS A 26 6.20 26.33 3.24
CA HIS A 26 6.87 27.46 2.58
C HIS A 26 6.61 27.54 1.07
N SER A 27 5.76 26.68 0.51
CA SER A 27 5.44 26.73 -0.92
C SER A 27 4.55 27.92 -1.23
N LEU A 28 4.96 28.77 -2.19
CA LEU A 28 4.12 29.81 -2.79
C LEU A 28 2.89 29.21 -3.50
N VAL A 29 2.96 27.93 -3.89
CA VAL A 29 1.87 27.19 -4.51
C VAL A 29 1.14 26.41 -3.41
N LYS A 30 -0.04 26.89 -3.05
CA LYS A 30 -0.94 26.21 -2.10
C LYS A 30 -1.41 24.88 -2.73
N ASN A 31 -1.55 23.84 -1.90
CA ASN A 31 -2.16 22.54 -2.26
C ASN A 31 -1.39 21.69 -3.28
N LYS A 32 -0.06 21.86 -3.42
CA LYS A 32 0.77 20.95 -4.23
C LYS A 32 2.02 20.49 -3.49
N ILE A 33 2.41 19.24 -3.71
CA ILE A 33 3.62 18.62 -3.15
C ILE A 33 4.74 18.69 -4.20
N SER A 34 5.98 18.97 -3.81
CA SER A 34 7.11 18.85 -4.72
C SER A 34 7.46 17.37 -4.99
N LYS A 35 8.01 17.05 -6.17
CA LYS A 35 8.48 15.68 -6.46
C LYS A 35 9.40 15.10 -5.39
N SER A 36 10.26 15.95 -4.80
CA SER A 36 11.18 15.55 -3.73
C SER A 36 10.47 15.18 -2.42
N SER A 37 9.49 15.98 -1.98
CA SER A 37 8.69 15.70 -0.79
C SER A 37 7.79 14.48 -1.01
N PHE A 38 7.22 14.36 -2.21
CA PHE A 38 6.38 13.23 -2.58
C PHE A 38 7.16 11.90 -2.57
N ARG A 39 8.40 11.88 -3.09
CA ARG A 39 9.28 10.71 -3.01
C ARG A 39 9.57 10.30 -1.55
N LYS A 40 9.76 11.27 -0.66
CA LYS A 40 9.94 11.00 0.78
C LYS A 40 8.69 10.41 1.41
N MET A 41 7.51 10.92 1.06
CA MET A 41 6.23 10.35 1.52
C MET A 41 6.10 8.89 1.10
N LEU A 42 6.34 8.56 -0.17
CA LEU A 42 6.25 7.18 -0.65
C LEU A 42 7.21 6.25 0.09
N GLN A 43 8.45 6.69 0.32
CA GLN A 43 9.44 5.89 1.03
C GLN A 43 9.11 5.69 2.52
N LYS A 44 8.37 6.61 3.14
CA LYS A 44 8.09 6.57 4.58
C LYS A 44 6.75 5.90 4.89
N GLU A 45 5.71 6.27 4.16
CA GLU A 45 4.33 5.82 4.41
C GLU A 45 4.02 4.51 3.66
N LEU A 46 4.73 4.22 2.55
CA LEU A 46 4.55 3.00 1.75
C LEU A 46 5.83 2.15 1.69
N ASN A 47 6.65 2.21 2.74
CA ASN A 47 7.95 1.54 2.81
C ASN A 47 7.87 0.03 2.48
N HIS A 48 6.98 -0.72 3.13
CA HIS A 48 6.84 -2.17 2.95
C HIS A 48 6.21 -2.57 1.61
N MET A 49 5.58 -1.62 0.92
CA MET A 49 4.97 -1.85 -0.40
C MET A 49 5.95 -1.54 -1.54
N LEU A 50 6.88 -0.62 -1.31
CA LEU A 50 7.84 -0.13 -2.31
C LEU A 50 9.29 -0.57 -2.06
N THR A 51 9.54 -1.45 -1.07
CA THR A 51 10.89 -1.87 -0.64
C THR A 51 11.65 -2.74 -1.62
N ASP A 52 10.99 -3.38 -2.59
CA ASP A 52 11.72 -4.18 -3.57
C ASP A 52 12.53 -3.25 -4.50
N THR A 53 13.78 -3.59 -4.81
CA THR A 53 14.65 -2.71 -5.62
C THR A 53 14.10 -2.50 -7.05
N GLY A 54 13.28 -3.45 -7.54
CA GLY A 54 12.44 -3.26 -8.73
C GLY A 54 11.34 -2.21 -8.55
N ASN A 55 10.74 -2.13 -7.36
CA ASN A 55 9.69 -1.18 -7.01
C ASN A 55 10.22 0.26 -6.84
N ARG A 56 11.51 0.47 -6.57
CA ARG A 56 12.10 1.82 -6.58
C ARG A 56 12.11 2.46 -7.97
N LYS A 57 12.50 1.72 -9.01
CA LYS A 57 12.42 2.20 -10.40
C LYS A 57 10.97 2.36 -10.84
N ALA A 58 10.08 1.47 -10.40
CA ALA A 58 8.65 1.60 -10.65
C ALA A 58 8.10 2.86 -9.97
N ALA A 59 8.49 3.16 -8.72
CA ALA A 59 8.08 4.36 -8.01
C ALA A 59 8.58 5.64 -8.70
N ASP A 60 9.83 5.66 -9.19
CA ASP A 60 10.34 6.82 -9.92
C ASP A 60 9.58 7.03 -11.25
N LYS A 61 9.26 5.95 -11.99
CA LYS A 61 8.40 6.01 -13.18
C LYS A 61 6.96 6.44 -12.86
N LEU A 62 6.42 5.97 -11.74
CA LEU A 62 5.11 6.32 -11.25
C LEU A 62 5.04 7.81 -10.94
N ILE A 63 6.03 8.36 -10.22
CA ILE A 63 6.16 9.80 -9.95
C ILE A 63 6.26 10.61 -11.26
N GLN A 64 6.98 10.12 -12.26
CA GLN A 64 7.08 10.78 -13.57
C GLN A 64 5.75 10.76 -14.33
N ASN A 65 5.02 9.65 -14.30
CA ASN A 65 3.74 9.50 -14.99
C ASN A 65 2.59 10.25 -14.30
N LEU A 66 2.71 10.52 -13.00
CA LEU A 66 1.70 11.20 -12.20
C LEU A 66 1.67 12.71 -12.40
N ASP A 67 2.81 13.33 -12.73
CA ASP A 67 2.90 14.75 -13.10
C ASP A 67 2.37 14.95 -14.52
N ALA A 68 1.07 14.71 -14.69
CA ALA A 68 0.38 14.69 -15.98
C ALA A 68 0.31 16.07 -16.62
N ASN A 69 0.29 17.12 -15.80
CA ASN A 69 0.33 18.51 -16.25
C ASN A 69 1.78 19.03 -16.45
N HIS A 70 2.80 18.22 -16.13
CA HIS A 70 4.21 18.55 -16.23
C HIS A 70 4.61 19.86 -15.52
N ASP A 71 3.91 20.23 -14.45
CA ASP A 71 4.17 21.44 -13.68
C ASP A 71 5.30 21.26 -12.63
N GLY A 72 5.83 20.03 -12.53
CA GLY A 72 6.90 19.67 -11.62
C GLY A 72 6.46 19.48 -10.16
N ARG A 73 5.16 19.49 -9.91
CA ARG A 73 4.51 19.31 -8.61
C ARG A 73 3.41 18.24 -8.72
N ILE A 74 2.86 17.86 -7.57
CA ILE A 74 1.80 16.86 -7.46
C ILE A 74 0.62 17.51 -6.77
N SER A 75 -0.48 17.65 -7.50
CA SER A 75 -1.78 18.08 -7.00
C SER A 75 -2.49 16.96 -6.23
N PHE A 76 -3.58 17.29 -5.54
CA PHE A 76 -4.36 16.29 -4.81
C PHE A 76 -4.99 15.25 -5.74
N ASP A 77 -5.45 15.65 -6.93
CA ASP A 77 -6.04 14.73 -7.92
C ASP A 77 -4.99 13.75 -8.47
N GLU A 78 -3.78 14.24 -8.75
CA GLU A 78 -2.65 13.39 -9.14
C GLU A 78 -2.26 12.44 -8.00
N TYR A 79 -2.24 12.93 -6.76
CA TYR A 79 -2.06 12.09 -5.57
C TYR A 79 -3.15 11.00 -5.46
N TRP A 80 -4.42 11.32 -5.67
CA TRP A 80 -5.50 10.33 -5.58
C TRP A 80 -5.40 9.28 -6.68
N THR A 81 -5.01 9.68 -7.89
CA THR A 81 -4.75 8.77 -9.02
C THR A 81 -3.67 7.76 -8.69
N LEU A 82 -2.60 8.18 -7.99
CA LEU A 82 -1.60 7.25 -7.46
C LEU A 82 -2.23 6.24 -6.51
N ILE A 83 -3.00 6.73 -5.52
CA ILE A 83 -3.59 5.86 -4.49
C ILE A 83 -4.44 4.79 -5.16
N GLY A 84 -5.27 5.15 -6.13
CA GLY A 84 -6.02 4.17 -6.93
C GLY A 84 -5.11 3.18 -7.68
N GLY A 85 -4.00 3.66 -8.24
CA GLY A 85 -3.01 2.84 -8.93
C GLY A 85 -2.31 1.81 -8.05
N ILE A 86 -2.02 2.13 -6.78
CA ILE A 86 -1.43 1.19 -5.82
C ILE A 86 -2.48 0.25 -5.21
N THR A 87 -3.74 0.67 -5.09
CA THR A 87 -4.82 -0.18 -4.55
C THR A 87 -5.03 -1.45 -5.37
N GLY A 88 -4.87 -1.41 -6.69
CA GLY A 88 -4.99 -2.58 -7.56
C GLY A 88 -4.02 -3.72 -7.19
N PRO A 89 -2.69 -3.48 -7.20
CA PRO A 89 -1.70 -4.43 -6.70
C PRO A 89 -1.96 -4.92 -5.27
N ILE A 90 -2.42 -4.03 -4.38
CA ILE A 90 -2.72 -4.38 -2.98
C ILE A 90 -3.90 -5.35 -2.89
N ALA A 91 -4.97 -5.08 -3.64
CA ALA A 91 -6.13 -5.97 -3.70
C ALA A 91 -5.73 -7.37 -4.18
N ASN A 92 -4.80 -7.46 -5.14
CA ASN A 92 -4.27 -8.75 -5.58
C ASN A 92 -3.43 -9.44 -4.50
N LEU A 93 -2.60 -8.70 -3.76
CA LEU A 93 -1.78 -9.24 -2.68
C LEU A 93 -2.64 -9.80 -1.53
N ILE A 94 -3.68 -9.06 -1.11
CA ILE A 94 -4.61 -9.50 -0.07
C ILE A 94 -5.26 -10.83 -0.46
N ARG A 95 -5.73 -10.93 -1.71
CA ARG A 95 -6.32 -12.16 -2.26
C ARG A 95 -5.34 -13.33 -2.31
N GLN A 96 -4.05 -13.08 -2.54
CA GLN A 96 -3.02 -14.13 -2.55
C GLN A 96 -2.69 -14.63 -1.14
N GLN A 97 -2.66 -13.74 -0.14
CA GLN A 97 -2.42 -14.11 1.26
C GLN A 97 -3.52 -15.01 1.82
N GLU A 98 -4.79 -14.75 1.48
CA GLU A 98 -5.92 -15.61 1.87
C GLU A 98 -5.79 -17.03 1.31
N GLN A 99 -5.32 -17.17 0.06
CA GLN A 99 -5.14 -18.46 -0.59
C GLN A 99 -3.98 -19.26 0.01
N GLN A 100 -2.87 -18.60 0.35
CA GLN A 100 -1.71 -19.24 0.99
C GLN A 100 -2.04 -19.71 2.41
N SER A 101 -2.73 -18.89 3.22
CA SER A 101 -3.18 -19.30 4.55
C SER A 101 -4.08 -20.54 4.50
N SER A 102 -4.98 -20.62 3.51
CA SER A 102 -5.85 -21.79 3.34
C SER A 102 -5.12 -23.04 2.84
N GLY A 103 -4.03 -22.88 2.09
CA GLY A 103 -3.21 -23.97 1.57
C GLY A 103 -2.33 -24.61 2.63
N GLU A 104 -1.67 -23.79 3.45
CA GLU A 104 -0.81 -24.24 4.55
C GLU A 104 -1.61 -24.98 5.62
N GLU A 105 -2.82 -24.53 5.92
CA GLU A 105 -3.69 -25.16 6.91
C GLU A 105 -4.16 -26.55 6.45
N ARG A 106 -4.47 -26.68 5.15
CA ARG A 106 -4.81 -27.97 4.51
C ARG A 106 -3.61 -28.94 4.47
N GLU A 107 -2.39 -28.46 4.24
CA GLU A 107 -1.19 -29.32 4.26
C GLU A 107 -0.86 -29.79 5.67
N ARG A 108 -0.93 -28.91 6.68
CA ARG A 108 -0.74 -29.28 8.10
C ARG A 108 -1.81 -30.25 8.59
N GLU A 109 -3.01 -30.21 8.04
CA GLU A 109 -4.07 -31.16 8.36
C GLU A 109 -3.80 -32.54 7.73
N ARG A 110 -3.42 -32.59 6.45
CA ARG A 110 -3.02 -33.83 5.77
C ARG A 110 -1.80 -34.49 6.40
N GLU A 111 -0.83 -33.70 6.89
CA GLU A 111 0.34 -34.24 7.56
C GLU A 111 -0.01 -34.87 8.91
N ARG A 112 -0.84 -34.19 9.71
CA ARG A 112 -1.40 -34.76 10.96
C ARG A 112 -2.26 -36.00 10.70
N GLU A 113 -2.96 -36.06 9.58
CA GLU A 113 -3.77 -37.21 9.19
C GLU A 113 -2.88 -38.40 8.78
N ARG A 114 -1.82 -38.17 8.00
CA ARG A 114 -0.80 -39.19 7.70
C ARG A 114 -0.10 -39.69 8.96
N GLU A 115 0.23 -38.82 9.91
CA GLU A 115 0.81 -39.21 11.19
C GLU A 115 -0.16 -40.05 12.02
N ARG A 116 -1.45 -39.71 12.03
CA ARG A 116 -2.49 -40.51 12.70
C ARG A 116 -2.65 -41.89 12.07
N GLU A 117 -2.74 -41.96 10.74
CA GLU A 117 -2.79 -43.22 10.00
C GLU A 117 -1.54 -44.07 10.28
N PHE A 118 -0.36 -43.46 10.26
CA PHE A 118 0.90 -44.16 10.57
C PHE A 118 0.93 -44.72 11.99
N LEU A 119 0.43 -43.98 12.98
CA LEU A 119 0.33 -44.44 14.36
C LEU A 119 -0.64 -45.63 14.53
N ILE A 120 -1.73 -45.69 13.75
CA ILE A 120 -2.67 -46.82 13.75
C ILE A 120 -2.01 -48.11 13.25
N PHE A 121 -1.06 -48.03 12.32
CA PHE A 121 -0.35 -49.21 11.80
C PHE A 121 0.78 -49.73 12.72
N ILE A 122 1.21 -48.95 13.72
CA ILE A 122 2.30 -49.31 14.63
C ILE A 122 1.81 -50.05 15.88
N PHE A 123 0.53 -49.95 16.23
CA PHE A 123 -0.10 -50.64 17.37
C PHE A 123 -1.05 -51.74 16.90
#